data_AF-A0A381ZQQ4-F1
#
_entry.id   AF-A0A381ZQQ4-F1
#
_cell.length_a   1.000
_cell.length_b   1.000
_cell.length_c   1.000
_cell.angle_alpha   90.00
_cell.angle_beta   90.00
_cell.angle_gamma   90.00
#
_symmetry.space_group_name_H-M   'P 1'
#
loop_
_entity.id
_entity.type
_entity.pdbx_description
1 polymer ?
#
loop_
_entity_poly.entity_id
_entity_poly.type
_entity_poly.pdbx_seq_one_letter_code
_entity_poly.pdbx_strand_id
1 'polypeptide(L)'
;KPMGLTLKACRQMRDVSIATGKVLAVAENYRRDPMNRLTKALITTGAIGVPYFAIDIGVGSSNGAVMHSTVWRAKKEQAGGMPLDAGVHNADMLLYLMGPVSSVYAETSIFEPHRTLLPMNEVAPSLAAMYDHRREEGYLSGDDVEQTAVDTAFGVIRFESGAIGQLGMTDTSHGQSLGVSTISGSEGTLYRSQSRSGQSPRIIRNDGTEVTGDALLNLVPDFMLDKTTSILWDGERRISSYDMDFRLIDSKILAYEYIDMVQAAESGGQPEVGPEEGIQALALAYALVESGVKGESITLQDVADGLVSFYQDEINTQMGI
;
A
#
# COMPACT_ATOMS: atom_id res chain seq x y z
N LYS A 1 8.19 2.89 -5.50
CA LYS A 1 7.74 2.31 -4.22
C LYS A 1 8.60 1.08 -3.88
N PRO A 2 8.87 0.84 -2.58
CA PRO A 2 8.81 1.87 -1.54
C PRO A 2 9.68 3.09 -1.93
N MET A 3 9.59 4.22 -1.22
CA MET A 3 10.34 5.43 -1.59
C MET A 3 11.86 5.19 -1.60
N GLY A 4 12.36 4.40 -0.64
CA GLY A 4 13.74 3.96 -0.53
C GLY A 4 13.84 2.66 0.25
N LEU A 5 15.06 2.16 0.44
CA LEU A 5 15.30 0.91 1.18
C LEU A 5 15.12 1.05 2.69
N THR A 6 15.30 2.25 3.25
CA THR A 6 15.12 2.53 4.68
C THR A 6 14.63 3.96 4.84
N LEU A 7 14.13 4.31 6.02
CA LEU A 7 13.70 5.68 6.27
C LEU A 7 14.86 6.68 6.31
N LYS A 8 16.07 6.22 6.65
CA LYS A 8 17.29 7.03 6.53
C LYS A 8 17.54 7.44 5.07
N ALA A 9 17.44 6.49 4.13
CA ALA A 9 17.55 6.78 2.71
C ALA A 9 16.45 7.73 2.22
N CYS A 10 15.20 7.52 2.67
CA CYS A 10 14.09 8.41 2.31
C CYS A 10 14.31 9.85 2.78
N ARG A 11 14.81 10.04 4.01
CA ARG A 11 15.16 11.38 4.52
C ARG A 11 16.28 12.01 3.71
N GLN A 12 17.34 11.26 3.37
CA GLN A 12 18.40 11.77 2.48
C GLN A 12 17.87 12.19 1.10
N MET A 13 16.97 11.40 0.50
CA MET A 13 16.32 11.73 -0.77
C MET A 13 15.46 13.00 -0.68
N ARG A 14 14.65 13.14 0.39
CA ARG A 14 13.86 14.33 0.67
C ARG A 14 14.75 15.55 0.85
N ASP A 15 15.81 15.44 1.64
CA ASP A 15 16.69 16.57 1.95
C ASP A 15 17.41 17.06 0.68
N VAL A 16 17.80 16.16 -0.23
CA VAL A 16 18.33 16.52 -1.57
C VAL A 16 17.25 17.19 -2.43
N SER A 17 16.02 16.67 -2.44
CA SER A 17 14.89 17.30 -3.16
C SER A 17 14.65 18.73 -2.69
N ILE A 18 14.64 18.97 -1.37
CA ILE A 18 14.52 20.31 -0.77
C ILE A 18 15.70 21.19 -1.17
N ALA A 19 16.94 20.72 -0.98
CA ALA A 19 18.14 21.51 -1.22
C ALA A 19 18.31 21.92 -2.70
N THR A 20 17.82 21.10 -3.63
CA THR A 20 17.93 21.35 -5.07
C THR A 20 16.68 22.01 -5.67
N GLY A 21 15.58 22.08 -4.91
CA GLY A 21 14.27 22.51 -5.40
C GLY A 21 13.70 21.58 -6.48
N LYS A 22 14.20 20.34 -6.59
CA LYS A 22 13.71 19.35 -7.56
C LYS A 22 12.54 18.59 -6.98
N VAL A 23 11.48 18.45 -7.76
CA VAL A 23 10.32 17.64 -7.40
C VAL A 23 10.71 16.16 -7.31
N LEU A 24 10.29 15.53 -6.21
CA LEU A 24 10.40 14.09 -5.99
C LEU A 24 8.99 13.54 -5.79
N ALA A 25 8.54 12.69 -6.71
CA ALA A 25 7.26 12.01 -6.61
C ALA A 25 7.47 10.53 -6.25
N VAL A 26 6.52 9.96 -5.52
CA VAL A 26 6.56 8.56 -5.10
C VAL A 26 5.43 7.77 -5.78
N ALA A 27 5.80 6.58 -6.28
CA ALA A 27 4.92 5.70 -7.04
C ALA A 27 3.93 4.87 -6.18
N GLU A 28 3.27 5.51 -5.21
CA GLU A 28 2.12 4.91 -4.50
C GLU A 28 0.83 5.23 -5.27
N ASN A 29 0.44 4.31 -6.14
CA ASN A 29 -0.48 4.63 -7.21
C ASN A 29 -1.96 4.27 -6.92
N TYR A 30 -2.25 3.58 -5.82
CA TYR A 30 -3.62 3.19 -5.49
C TYR A 30 -4.56 4.38 -5.22
N ARG A 31 -4.09 5.45 -4.57
CA ARG A 31 -4.92 6.65 -4.30
C ARG A 31 -5.48 7.30 -5.57
N ARG A 32 -4.76 7.15 -6.68
CA ARG A 32 -5.07 7.76 -7.98
C ARG A 32 -6.22 7.07 -8.71
N ASP A 33 -6.61 5.87 -8.27
CA ASP A 33 -7.79 5.16 -8.78
C ASP A 33 -9.08 5.92 -8.41
N PRO A 34 -9.99 6.20 -9.37
CA PRO A 34 -11.29 6.81 -9.09
C PRO A 34 -12.12 6.12 -8.00
N MET A 35 -12.03 4.79 -7.86
CA MET A 35 -12.76 4.05 -6.83
C MET A 35 -12.21 4.32 -5.44
N ASN A 36 -10.90 4.55 -5.31
CA ASN A 36 -10.28 4.98 -4.07
C ASN A 36 -10.56 6.45 -3.76
N ARG A 37 -10.68 7.31 -4.78
CA ARG A 37 -11.14 8.71 -4.62
C ARG A 37 -12.60 8.76 -4.15
N LEU A 38 -13.49 7.96 -4.72
CA LEU A 38 -14.88 7.84 -4.26
C LEU A 38 -14.95 7.30 -2.83
N THR A 39 -14.14 6.28 -2.51
CA THR A 39 -14.04 5.73 -1.14
C THR A 39 -13.63 6.81 -0.14
N LYS A 40 -12.61 7.62 -0.47
CA LYS A 40 -12.20 8.76 0.37
C LYS A 40 -13.34 9.76 0.54
N ALA A 41 -14.02 10.12 -0.55
CA ALA A 41 -15.14 11.05 -0.52
C ALA A 41 -16.25 10.56 0.43
N LEU A 42 -16.68 9.31 0.30
CA LEU A 42 -17.70 8.69 1.15
C LEU A 42 -17.34 8.76 2.64
N ILE A 43 -16.08 8.51 2.99
CA ILE A 43 -15.61 8.61 4.38
C ILE A 43 -15.65 10.07 4.84
N THR A 44 -15.10 10.98 4.05
CA THR A 44 -14.96 12.40 4.42
C THR A 44 -16.30 13.14 4.51
N THR A 45 -17.32 12.75 3.74
CA THR A 45 -18.66 13.32 3.83
C THR A 45 -19.51 12.70 4.93
N GLY A 46 -18.98 11.71 5.66
CA GLY A 46 -19.70 11.05 6.75
C GLY A 46 -20.73 10.02 6.27
N ALA A 47 -20.56 9.41 5.10
CA ALA A 47 -21.48 8.39 4.59
C ALA A 47 -21.60 7.16 5.52
N ILE A 48 -20.57 6.92 6.35
CA ILE A 48 -20.54 5.90 7.41
C ILE A 48 -20.52 6.50 8.83
N GLY A 49 -20.81 7.80 8.98
CA GLY A 49 -20.74 8.51 10.26
C GLY A 49 -19.30 8.70 10.75
N VAL A 50 -19.09 8.57 12.06
CA VAL A 50 -17.75 8.67 12.68
C VAL A 50 -17.00 7.35 12.48
N PRO A 51 -15.84 7.31 11.80
CA PRO A 51 -15.07 6.08 11.64
C PRO A 51 -14.54 5.57 12.99
N TYR A 52 -14.79 4.30 13.30
CA TYR A 52 -14.33 3.65 14.52
C TYR A 52 -13.12 2.77 14.29
N PHE A 53 -13.17 1.92 13.26
CA PHE A 53 -12.05 1.04 12.95
C PHE A 53 -11.98 0.62 11.49
N ALA A 54 -10.78 0.27 11.06
CA ALA A 54 -10.48 -0.31 9.75
C ALA A 54 -9.88 -1.72 9.92
N ILE A 55 -10.29 -2.66 9.07
CA ILE A 55 -9.70 -4.00 8.99
C ILE A 55 -9.20 -4.21 7.56
N ASP A 56 -7.90 -4.34 7.40
CA ASP A 56 -7.22 -4.65 6.15
C ASP A 56 -6.36 -5.90 6.35
N ILE A 57 -6.87 -7.05 5.92
CA ILE A 57 -6.23 -8.35 6.09
C ILE A 57 -6.17 -9.05 4.74
N GLY A 58 -4.96 -9.36 4.29
CA GLY A 58 -4.71 -10.22 3.13
C GLY A 58 -3.91 -11.44 3.54
N VAL A 59 -4.51 -12.62 3.51
CA VAL A 59 -3.78 -13.88 3.73
C VAL A 59 -3.86 -14.73 2.47
N GLY A 60 -2.71 -15.22 2.05
CA GLY A 60 -2.56 -16.12 0.91
C GLY A 60 -1.41 -17.08 1.14
N SER A 61 -1.09 -17.88 0.12
CA SER A 61 0.09 -18.75 0.14
C SER A 61 0.94 -18.51 -1.10
N SER A 62 2.25 -18.40 -0.90
CA SER A 62 3.27 -18.53 -1.94
C SER A 62 3.49 -20.00 -2.32
N ASN A 63 2.92 -20.95 -1.58
CA ASN A 63 3.17 -22.39 -1.67
C ASN A 63 4.67 -22.74 -1.57
N GLY A 64 5.41 -22.03 -0.70
CA GLY A 64 6.84 -22.21 -0.55
C GLY A 64 7.66 -21.60 -1.69
N ALA A 65 7.05 -20.84 -2.59
CA ALA A 65 7.75 -20.22 -3.71
C ALA A 65 8.25 -18.81 -3.38
N VAL A 66 9.36 -18.42 -4.03
CA VAL A 66 9.83 -17.03 -3.99
C VAL A 66 8.76 -16.09 -4.57
N MET A 67 8.40 -15.04 -3.83
CA MET A 67 7.36 -14.08 -4.24
C MET A 67 7.65 -13.52 -5.63
N HIS A 68 6.67 -13.69 -6.54
CA HIS A 68 6.77 -13.29 -7.94
C HIS A 68 8.04 -13.76 -8.65
N SER A 69 8.63 -14.90 -8.25
CA SER A 69 9.84 -15.45 -8.88
C SER A 69 11.02 -14.46 -9.02
N THR A 70 11.10 -13.47 -8.12
CA THR A 70 12.20 -12.49 -8.08
C THR A 70 12.87 -12.55 -6.72
N VAL A 71 14.14 -12.95 -6.68
CA VAL A 71 14.87 -13.28 -5.46
C VAL A 71 15.05 -12.09 -4.51
N TRP A 72 15.19 -10.87 -5.02
CA TRP A 72 15.28 -9.66 -4.21
C TRP A 72 14.11 -9.52 -3.23
N ARG A 73 12.92 -10.03 -3.61
CA ARG A 73 11.73 -10.01 -2.74
C ARG A 73 11.85 -10.93 -1.53
N ALA A 74 12.78 -11.87 -1.54
CA ALA A 74 13.10 -12.70 -0.37
C ALA A 74 14.13 -12.02 0.55
N LYS A 75 14.80 -10.95 0.09
CA LYS A 75 15.96 -10.34 0.74
C LYS A 75 15.59 -9.04 1.46
N LYS A 76 15.79 -8.98 2.78
CA LYS A 76 15.46 -7.79 3.57
C LYS A 76 16.22 -6.56 3.13
N GLU A 77 17.49 -6.72 2.78
CA GLU A 77 18.40 -5.66 2.35
C GLU A 77 18.04 -5.08 0.97
N GLN A 78 17.10 -5.71 0.27
CA GLN A 78 16.56 -5.25 -1.01
C GLN A 78 15.10 -4.79 -0.88
N ALA A 79 14.63 -4.52 0.35
CA ALA A 79 13.25 -4.17 0.68
C ALA A 79 12.23 -5.25 0.25
N GLY A 80 12.63 -6.52 0.34
CA GLY A 80 11.75 -7.66 0.15
C GLY A 80 10.75 -7.86 1.30
N GLY A 81 10.00 -8.95 1.21
CA GLY A 81 9.00 -9.36 2.20
C GLY A 81 7.63 -8.74 1.95
N MET A 82 6.62 -9.34 2.56
CA MET A 82 5.22 -8.92 2.43
C MET A 82 5.00 -7.48 2.95
N PRO A 83 5.52 -7.07 4.12
CA PRO A 83 5.29 -5.73 4.66
C PRO A 83 5.80 -4.58 3.77
N LEU A 84 6.98 -4.73 3.15
CA LEU A 84 7.63 -3.63 2.44
C LEU A 84 7.26 -3.57 0.95
N ASP A 85 7.07 -4.70 0.26
CA ASP A 85 6.70 -4.69 -1.16
C ASP A 85 5.19 -4.48 -1.37
N ALA A 86 4.36 -5.27 -0.68
CA ALA A 86 2.91 -5.22 -0.80
C ALA A 86 2.31 -4.28 0.27
N GLY A 87 2.72 -4.46 1.53
CA GLY A 87 2.14 -3.76 2.68
C GLY A 87 2.29 -2.24 2.65
N VAL A 88 3.30 -1.69 1.96
CA VAL A 88 3.46 -0.23 1.80
C VAL A 88 2.26 0.40 1.08
N HIS A 89 1.64 -0.30 0.12
CA HIS A 89 0.43 0.17 -0.55
C HIS A 89 -0.77 0.20 0.40
N ASN A 90 -0.89 -0.83 1.24
CA ASN A 90 -1.95 -0.91 2.24
C ASN A 90 -1.78 0.19 3.30
N ALA A 91 -0.54 0.39 3.76
CA ALA A 91 -0.17 1.46 4.68
C ALA A 91 -0.52 2.84 4.11
N ASP A 92 -0.11 3.11 2.87
CA ASP A 92 -0.44 4.34 2.14
C ASP A 92 -1.96 4.55 2.06
N MET A 93 -2.72 3.52 1.71
CA MET A 93 -4.19 3.60 1.62
C MET A 93 -4.85 3.80 2.99
N LEU A 94 -4.35 3.19 4.06
CA LEU A 94 -4.89 3.41 5.41
C LEU A 94 -4.64 4.84 5.87
N LEU A 95 -3.43 5.38 5.67
CA LEU A 95 -3.11 6.78 5.96
C LEU A 95 -3.99 7.72 5.12
N TYR A 96 -4.19 7.41 3.84
CA TYR A 96 -5.03 8.19 2.94
C TYR A 96 -6.48 8.26 3.44
N LEU A 97 -7.05 7.12 3.82
CA LEU A 97 -8.48 7.02 4.13
C LEU A 97 -8.77 7.43 5.58
N MET A 98 -7.95 6.99 6.53
CA MET A 98 -8.19 7.12 7.98
C MET A 98 -7.41 8.26 8.64
N GLY A 99 -6.37 8.78 8.00
CA GLY A 99 -5.55 9.87 8.51
C GLY A 99 -4.28 9.41 9.26
N PRO A 100 -3.64 10.32 9.99
CA PRO A 100 -2.36 10.06 10.67
C PRO A 100 -2.43 8.94 11.71
N VAL A 101 -1.35 8.20 11.85
CA VAL A 101 -1.19 7.11 12.82
C VAL A 101 -0.32 7.57 13.98
N SER A 102 -0.78 7.33 15.21
CA SER A 102 -0.02 7.64 16.42
C SER A 102 0.93 6.51 16.82
N SER A 103 0.44 5.27 16.86
CA SER A 103 1.22 4.12 17.32
C SER A 103 0.78 2.80 16.69
N VAL A 104 1.70 1.84 16.68
CA VAL A 104 1.51 0.50 16.13
C VAL A 104 2.02 -0.51 17.15
N TYR A 105 1.31 -1.64 17.27
CA TYR A 105 1.83 -2.88 17.86
C TYR A 105 1.69 -3.98 16.81
N ALA A 106 2.69 -4.85 16.64
CA ALA A 106 2.58 -5.97 15.72
C ALA A 106 3.35 -7.20 16.19
N GLU A 107 2.91 -8.35 15.69
CA GLU A 107 3.65 -9.61 15.70
C GLU A 107 4.10 -9.92 14.27
N THR A 108 5.35 -10.33 14.12
CA THR A 108 5.94 -10.65 12.81
C THR A 108 6.74 -11.94 12.84
N SER A 109 6.82 -12.62 11.70
CA SER A 109 7.60 -13.85 11.57
C SER A 109 8.16 -14.03 10.16
N ILE A 110 9.13 -14.92 10.08
CA ILE A 110 9.53 -15.61 8.85
C ILE A 110 9.15 -17.07 9.06
N PHE A 111 7.97 -17.49 8.62
CA PHE A 111 7.52 -18.87 8.78
C PHE A 111 8.14 -19.81 7.74
N GLU A 112 8.49 -19.28 6.57
CA GLU A 112 9.14 -20.04 5.49
C GLU A 112 10.54 -19.49 5.20
N PRO A 113 11.55 -19.88 6.00
CA PRO A 113 12.92 -19.36 5.87
C PRO A 113 13.65 -19.82 4.61
N HIS A 114 13.12 -20.83 3.91
CA HIS A 114 13.68 -21.39 2.68
C HIS A 114 12.55 -21.56 1.67
N ARG A 115 12.72 -21.00 0.48
CA ARG A 115 11.72 -20.98 -0.59
C ARG A 115 12.31 -21.40 -1.92
N THR A 116 11.52 -22.09 -2.73
CA THR A 116 11.94 -22.54 -4.04
C THR A 116 11.73 -21.45 -5.09
N LEU A 117 12.75 -21.16 -5.90
CA LEU A 117 12.61 -20.28 -7.04
C LEU A 117 11.92 -21.03 -8.20
N LEU A 118 10.63 -20.79 -8.39
CA LEU A 118 9.86 -21.40 -9.48
C LEU A 118 9.74 -20.45 -10.68
N PRO A 119 9.43 -20.95 -11.89
CA PRO A 119 9.14 -20.11 -13.04
C PRO A 119 7.99 -19.11 -12.78
N MET A 120 8.12 -17.88 -13.28
CA MET A 120 7.14 -16.79 -13.05
C MET A 120 5.73 -17.16 -13.52
N ASN A 121 5.61 -17.91 -14.61
CA ASN A 121 4.34 -18.39 -15.13
C ASN A 121 3.64 -19.40 -14.21
N GLU A 122 4.35 -20.02 -13.27
CA GLU A 122 3.78 -20.93 -12.28
C GLU A 122 3.39 -20.17 -11.01
N VAL A 123 4.17 -19.16 -10.60
CA VAL A 123 3.94 -18.39 -9.37
C VAL A 123 2.95 -17.25 -9.57
N ALA A 124 3.10 -16.47 -10.65
CA ALA A 124 2.30 -15.28 -10.93
C ALA A 124 2.01 -15.14 -12.44
N PRO A 125 1.12 -15.99 -13.00
CA PRO A 125 0.85 -16.00 -14.45
C PRO A 125 0.43 -14.64 -15.02
N SER A 126 -0.32 -13.85 -14.25
CA SER A 126 -0.77 -12.50 -14.63
C SER A 126 0.37 -11.49 -14.75
N LEU A 127 1.47 -11.71 -14.03
CA LEU A 127 2.64 -10.85 -13.99
C LEU A 127 3.73 -11.29 -14.97
N ALA A 128 3.68 -12.54 -15.45
CA ALA A 128 4.72 -13.11 -16.31
C ALA A 128 5.02 -12.25 -17.55
N ALA A 129 3.99 -11.75 -18.24
CA ALA A 129 4.17 -10.91 -19.42
C ALA A 129 4.98 -9.62 -19.14
N MET A 130 4.95 -9.11 -17.90
CA MET A 130 5.66 -7.90 -17.49
C MET A 130 6.97 -8.15 -16.76
N TYR A 131 7.11 -9.29 -16.07
CA TYR A 131 8.21 -9.51 -15.14
C TYR A 131 9.06 -10.76 -15.41
N ASP A 132 8.68 -11.67 -16.31
CA ASP A 132 9.43 -12.92 -16.55
C ASP A 132 10.87 -12.69 -17.05
N HIS A 133 11.11 -11.54 -17.68
CA HIS A 133 12.45 -11.13 -18.10
C HIS A 133 13.37 -10.70 -16.94
N ARG A 134 12.82 -10.45 -15.74
CA ARG A 134 13.59 -9.98 -14.57
C ARG A 134 14.15 -11.17 -13.79
N ARG A 135 15.19 -11.78 -14.33
CA ARG A 135 15.94 -12.86 -13.68
C ARG A 135 17.19 -12.29 -13.02
N GLU A 136 17.43 -12.69 -11.78
CA GLU A 136 18.63 -12.29 -11.05
C GLU A 136 19.80 -13.18 -11.43
N GLU A 137 20.96 -12.56 -11.64
CA GLU A 137 22.19 -13.29 -11.96
C GLU A 137 22.55 -14.23 -10.81
N GLY A 138 22.99 -15.44 -11.15
CA GLY A 138 23.41 -16.45 -10.17
C GLY A 138 22.29 -17.34 -9.64
N TYR A 139 21.03 -17.15 -10.07
CA TYR A 139 19.90 -17.99 -9.69
C TYR A 139 19.27 -18.72 -10.88
N LEU A 140 18.86 -19.97 -10.65
CA LEU A 140 18.19 -20.86 -11.59
C LEU A 140 16.84 -21.34 -11.01
N SER A 141 15.89 -21.64 -11.89
CA SER A 141 14.64 -22.26 -11.46
C SER A 141 14.92 -23.61 -10.77
N GLY A 142 14.34 -23.80 -9.59
CA GLY A 142 14.57 -24.93 -8.70
C GLY A 142 15.54 -24.63 -7.55
N ASP A 143 16.24 -23.49 -7.57
CA ASP A 143 17.14 -23.11 -6.48
C ASP A 143 16.38 -22.89 -5.17
N ASP A 144 17.02 -23.27 -4.07
CA ASP A 144 16.61 -22.92 -2.72
C ASP A 144 17.10 -21.51 -2.37
N VAL A 145 16.17 -20.65 -1.95
CA VAL A 145 16.42 -19.24 -1.67
C VAL A 145 16.05 -18.97 -0.22
N GLU A 146 17.05 -18.56 0.56
CA GLU A 146 16.84 -18.11 1.93
C GLU A 146 15.96 -16.85 1.96
N GLN A 147 14.90 -16.89 2.74
CA GLN A 147 14.00 -15.78 3.04
C GLN A 147 14.53 -15.04 4.28
N THR A 148 15.14 -13.88 4.07
CA THR A 148 15.61 -13.00 5.16
C THR A 148 14.62 -11.89 5.48
N ALA A 149 13.65 -11.64 4.59
CA ALA A 149 12.59 -10.65 4.77
C ALA A 149 11.34 -11.25 5.46
N VAL A 150 10.68 -10.45 6.30
CA VAL A 150 9.42 -10.82 6.97
C VAL A 150 8.37 -11.26 5.94
N ASP A 151 7.81 -12.45 6.15
CA ASP A 151 6.74 -13.02 5.31
C ASP A 151 5.34 -12.85 5.92
N THR A 152 5.29 -12.62 7.24
CA THR A 152 4.03 -12.51 7.97
C THR A 152 4.08 -11.37 8.98
N ALA A 153 3.07 -10.51 8.95
CA ALA A 153 2.87 -9.44 9.91
C ALA A 153 1.39 -9.27 10.26
N PHE A 154 1.07 -9.20 11.56
CA PHE A 154 -0.24 -8.84 12.06
C PHE A 154 -0.12 -7.70 13.05
N GLY A 155 -0.64 -6.53 12.69
CA GLY A 155 -0.55 -5.32 13.49
C GLY A 155 -1.88 -4.69 13.86
N VAL A 156 -1.90 -4.04 15.01
CA VAL A 156 -2.95 -3.14 15.48
C VAL A 156 -2.41 -1.72 15.49
N ILE A 157 -3.19 -0.80 14.93
CA ILE A 157 -2.83 0.58 14.66
C ILE A 157 -3.74 1.49 15.48
N ARG A 158 -3.18 2.54 16.09
CA ARG A 158 -3.94 3.66 16.66
C ARG A 158 -3.81 4.86 15.75
N PHE A 159 -4.92 5.40 15.27
CA PHE A 159 -4.96 6.67 14.54
C PHE A 159 -5.05 7.85 15.50
N GLU A 160 -4.55 9.02 15.10
CA GLU A 160 -4.66 10.25 15.89
C GLU A 160 -6.12 10.67 16.14
N SER A 161 -7.04 10.28 15.25
CA SER A 161 -8.48 10.45 15.42
C SER A 161 -9.08 9.64 16.58
N GLY A 162 -8.31 8.70 17.15
CA GLY A 162 -8.76 7.72 18.14
C GLY A 162 -9.27 6.41 17.52
N ALA A 163 -9.48 6.36 16.20
CA ALA A 163 -9.86 5.14 15.49
C ALA A 163 -8.79 4.04 15.61
N ILE A 164 -9.20 2.78 15.41
CA ILE A 164 -8.32 1.61 15.48
C ILE A 164 -8.16 0.99 14.08
N GLY A 165 -6.96 0.63 13.70
CA GLY A 165 -6.72 -0.15 12.49
C GLY A 165 -6.26 -1.56 12.84
N GLN A 166 -6.58 -2.51 11.98
CA GLN A 166 -5.87 -3.78 11.88
C GLN A 166 -5.29 -3.90 10.48
N LEU A 167 -3.98 -4.13 10.41
CA LEU A 167 -3.28 -4.42 9.16
C LEU A 167 -2.62 -5.78 9.29
N GLY A 168 -3.07 -6.74 8.50
CA GLY A 168 -2.59 -8.12 8.51
C GLY A 168 -2.18 -8.59 7.13
N MET A 169 -1.02 -9.22 7.02
CA MET A 169 -0.57 -9.80 5.77
C MET A 169 0.29 -11.03 5.99
N THR A 170 0.06 -12.06 5.17
CA THR A 170 0.90 -13.26 5.11
C THR A 170 0.77 -13.93 3.75
N ASP A 171 1.87 -14.48 3.25
CA ASP A 171 1.89 -15.39 2.12
C ASP A 171 2.25 -16.83 2.52
N THR A 172 1.99 -17.21 3.78
CA THR A 172 2.27 -18.55 4.32
C THR A 172 1.00 -19.30 4.75
N SER A 173 -0.19 -18.83 4.34
CA SER A 173 -1.49 -19.42 4.63
C SER A 173 -1.84 -20.54 3.64
N HIS A 174 -1.25 -21.71 3.83
CA HIS A 174 -1.45 -22.87 2.94
C HIS A 174 -2.90 -23.36 2.90
N GLY A 175 -3.38 -23.65 1.69
CA GLY A 175 -4.70 -24.26 1.46
C GLY A 175 -5.90 -23.33 1.59
N GLN A 176 -5.73 -22.11 2.12
CA GLN A 176 -6.81 -21.14 2.27
C GLN A 176 -6.33 -19.70 2.10
N SER A 177 -7.10 -18.90 1.38
CA SER A 177 -6.92 -17.45 1.32
C SER A 177 -8.12 -16.72 1.94
N LEU A 178 -7.86 -15.55 2.49
CA LEU A 178 -8.88 -14.66 3.04
C LEU A 178 -8.47 -13.21 2.76
N GLY A 179 -9.43 -12.42 2.30
CA GLY A 179 -9.30 -10.99 2.12
C GLY A 179 -10.40 -10.26 2.88
N VAL A 180 -10.03 -9.33 3.76
CA VAL A 180 -10.95 -8.42 4.43
C VAL A 180 -10.44 -7.00 4.24
N SER A 181 -11.32 -6.11 3.80
CA SER A 181 -10.97 -4.72 3.51
C SER A 181 -12.16 -3.83 3.81
N THR A 182 -12.29 -3.41 5.07
CA THR A 182 -13.47 -2.68 5.56
C THR A 182 -13.10 -1.50 6.46
N ILE A 183 -13.99 -0.51 6.49
CA ILE A 183 -13.95 0.63 7.41
C ILE A 183 -15.33 0.76 8.03
N SER A 184 -15.43 0.58 9.34
CA SER A 184 -16.68 0.65 10.08
C SER A 184 -16.78 1.96 10.85
N GLY A 185 -17.93 2.61 10.77
CA GLY A 185 -18.24 3.82 11.52
C GLY A 185 -19.61 3.74 12.19
N SER A 186 -20.05 4.85 12.77
CA SER A 186 -21.29 4.93 13.56
C SER A 186 -22.58 4.66 12.77
N GLU A 187 -22.57 4.86 11.45
CA GLU A 187 -23.75 4.74 10.58
C GLU A 187 -23.68 3.58 9.56
N GLY A 188 -22.62 2.77 9.61
CA GLY A 188 -22.47 1.61 8.75
C GLY A 188 -21.02 1.19 8.50
N THR A 189 -20.87 0.18 7.65
CA THR A 189 -19.56 -0.39 7.25
C THR A 189 -19.36 -0.23 5.76
N LEU A 190 -18.27 0.44 5.39
CA LEU A 190 -17.77 0.51 4.01
C LEU A 190 -16.89 -0.69 3.72
N TYR A 191 -17.16 -1.39 2.63
CA TYR A 191 -16.26 -2.36 2.02
C TYR A 191 -15.55 -1.67 0.87
N ARG A 192 -14.21 -1.67 0.91
CA ARG A 192 -13.42 -1.13 -0.19
C ARG A 192 -13.45 -2.10 -1.36
N SER A 193 -13.38 -1.57 -2.56
CA SER A 193 -13.06 -2.39 -3.73
C SER A 193 -11.55 -2.61 -3.82
N GLN A 194 -11.16 -3.65 -4.56
CA GLN A 194 -9.77 -3.86 -4.89
C GLN A 194 -9.29 -2.70 -5.77
N SER A 195 -8.15 -2.09 -5.43
CA SER A 195 -7.52 -1.09 -6.29
C SER A 195 -7.28 -1.64 -7.69
N ARG A 196 -7.51 -0.81 -8.71
CA ARG A 196 -7.39 -1.12 -10.14
C ARG A 196 -8.39 -2.16 -10.67
N SER A 197 -9.50 -2.39 -9.95
CA SER A 197 -10.55 -3.32 -10.38
C SER A 197 -11.72 -2.66 -11.11
N GLY A 198 -11.89 -1.34 -10.96
CA GLY A 198 -13.08 -0.62 -11.45
C GLY A 198 -14.38 -0.95 -10.72
N GLN A 199 -14.35 -1.86 -9.75
CA GLN A 199 -15.50 -2.22 -8.96
C GLN A 199 -15.85 -1.11 -7.98
N SER A 200 -17.15 -0.85 -7.83
CA SER A 200 -17.67 0.07 -6.83
C SER A 200 -17.31 -0.40 -5.42
N PRO A 201 -16.97 0.52 -4.49
CA PRO A 201 -17.09 0.20 -3.07
C PRO A 201 -18.56 -0.06 -2.73
N ARG A 202 -18.85 -0.58 -1.53
CA ARG A 202 -20.23 -0.71 -1.03
C ARG A 202 -20.32 -0.32 0.43
N ILE A 203 -21.48 0.16 0.87
CA ILE A 203 -21.76 0.49 2.28
C ILE A 203 -22.94 -0.36 2.75
N ILE A 204 -22.77 -1.05 3.88
CA ILE A 204 -23.87 -1.68 4.61
C ILE A 204 -24.26 -0.77 5.76
N ARG A 205 -25.51 -0.29 5.76
CA ARG A 205 -26.07 0.61 6.78
C ARG A 205 -26.51 -0.15 8.04
N ASN A 206 -26.77 0.58 9.12
CA ASN A 206 -27.24 0.03 10.40
C ASN A 206 -28.55 -0.79 10.28
N ASP A 207 -29.40 -0.47 9.31
CA ASP A 207 -30.64 -1.20 9.02
C ASP A 207 -30.44 -2.43 8.10
N GLY A 208 -29.19 -2.73 7.72
CA GLY A 208 -28.83 -3.83 6.82
C GLY A 208 -28.90 -3.47 5.34
N THR A 209 -29.31 -2.25 4.97
CA THR A 209 -29.38 -1.83 3.57
C THR A 209 -27.99 -1.72 2.96
N GLU A 210 -27.80 -2.34 1.79
CA GLU A 210 -26.60 -2.16 0.98
C GLU A 210 -26.76 -1.00 -0.02
N VAL A 211 -25.78 -0.10 -0.03
CA VAL A 211 -25.65 0.98 -1.02
C VAL A 211 -24.39 0.72 -1.85
N THR A 212 -24.54 0.63 -3.16
CA THR A 212 -23.44 0.36 -4.11
C THR A 212 -23.73 1.01 -5.46
N GLY A 213 -22.71 1.11 -6.32
CA GLY A 213 -22.81 1.74 -7.63
C GLY A 213 -23.28 3.20 -7.54
N ASP A 214 -24.08 3.63 -8.51
CA ASP A 214 -24.50 5.03 -8.65
C ASP A 214 -25.32 5.54 -7.45
N ALA A 215 -25.94 4.64 -6.67
CA ALA A 215 -26.63 5.01 -5.44
C ALA A 215 -25.67 5.66 -4.41
N LEU A 216 -24.37 5.32 -4.45
CA LEU A 216 -23.36 5.96 -3.61
C LEU A 216 -23.14 7.43 -3.97
N LEU A 217 -23.31 7.82 -5.24
CA LEU A 217 -23.13 9.20 -5.67
C LEU A 217 -24.15 10.15 -5.04
N ASN A 218 -25.31 9.62 -4.62
CA ASN A 218 -26.31 10.39 -3.86
C ASN A 218 -25.84 10.74 -2.44
N LEU A 219 -24.90 9.97 -1.87
CA LEU A 219 -24.31 10.21 -0.55
C LEU A 219 -23.16 11.24 -0.60
N VAL A 220 -22.67 11.53 -1.81
CA VAL A 220 -21.59 12.46 -2.07
C VAL A 220 -21.98 13.40 -3.23
N PRO A 221 -22.99 14.27 -3.05
CA PRO A 221 -23.54 15.10 -4.12
C PRO A 221 -22.50 16.06 -4.74
N ASP A 222 -21.45 16.40 -4.00
CA ASP A 222 -20.39 17.32 -4.47
C ASP A 222 -19.12 16.59 -4.95
N PHE A 223 -19.08 15.24 -4.88
CA PHE A 223 -17.93 14.49 -5.36
C PHE A 223 -17.78 14.64 -6.87
N MET A 224 -16.58 15.06 -7.28
CA MET A 224 -16.17 15.21 -8.67
C MET A 224 -14.72 14.73 -8.79
N LEU A 225 -14.40 14.03 -9.87
CA LEU A 225 -13.02 13.75 -10.24
C LEU A 225 -12.30 15.06 -10.54
N ASP A 226 -11.03 15.16 -10.14
CA ASP A 226 -10.20 16.28 -10.55
C ASP A 226 -9.98 16.26 -12.06
N LYS A 227 -9.47 17.38 -12.59
CA LYS A 227 -9.27 17.57 -14.03
C LYS A 227 -8.40 16.46 -14.65
N THR A 228 -7.32 16.06 -13.99
CA THR A 228 -6.38 15.09 -14.54
C THR A 228 -7.01 13.70 -14.56
N THR A 229 -7.63 13.25 -13.46
CA THR A 229 -8.35 11.97 -13.45
C THR A 229 -9.50 11.98 -14.46
N SER A 230 -10.26 13.08 -14.56
CA SER A 230 -11.37 13.20 -15.51
C SER A 230 -10.91 13.05 -16.97
N ILE A 231 -9.79 13.69 -17.36
CA ILE A 231 -9.21 13.53 -18.71
C ILE A 231 -8.82 12.07 -18.96
N LEU A 232 -8.18 11.43 -17.98
CA LEU A 232 -7.73 10.04 -18.11
C LEU A 232 -8.90 9.05 -18.14
N TRP A 233 -10.04 9.38 -17.51
CA TRP A 233 -11.28 8.59 -17.56
C TRP A 233 -12.28 9.14 -18.58
N ASP A 234 -11.79 9.47 -19.78
CA ASP A 234 -12.62 9.75 -20.96
C ASP A 234 -13.61 10.93 -20.78
N GLY A 235 -13.24 11.89 -19.94
CA GLY A 235 -14.03 13.08 -19.64
C GLY A 235 -15.07 12.88 -18.52
N GLU A 236 -15.12 11.70 -17.91
CA GLU A 236 -16.01 11.43 -16.79
C GLU A 236 -15.71 12.37 -15.63
N ARG A 237 -16.77 12.89 -15.01
CA ARG A 237 -16.63 13.78 -13.85
C ARG A 237 -17.13 13.17 -12.56
N ARG A 238 -18.07 12.24 -12.65
CA ARG A 238 -18.66 11.52 -11.51
C ARG A 238 -18.80 10.08 -11.89
N ILE A 239 -18.14 9.20 -11.15
CA ILE A 239 -18.09 7.78 -11.47
C ILE A 239 -18.14 6.95 -10.20
N SER A 240 -18.87 5.85 -10.26
CA SER A 240 -19.08 4.88 -9.18
C SER A 240 -18.57 3.49 -9.53
N SER A 241 -18.25 3.25 -10.79
CA SER A 241 -17.56 2.07 -11.30
C SER A 241 -17.03 2.33 -12.70
N TYR A 242 -16.06 1.55 -13.15
CA TYR A 242 -15.65 1.51 -14.55
C TYR A 242 -15.32 0.07 -14.97
N ASP A 243 -15.40 -0.21 -16.27
CA ASP A 243 -15.05 -1.52 -16.83
C ASP A 243 -14.02 -1.33 -17.95
N MET A 244 -12.79 -1.78 -17.70
CA MET A 244 -11.65 -1.62 -18.59
C MET A 244 -10.67 -2.78 -18.39
N ASP A 245 -9.87 -3.10 -19.41
CA ASP A 245 -8.76 -4.04 -19.28
C ASP A 245 -7.75 -3.55 -18.22
N PHE A 246 -7.21 -4.47 -17.42
CA PHE A 246 -6.26 -4.14 -16.36
C PHE A 246 -5.06 -3.32 -16.85
N ARG A 247 -4.50 -3.63 -18.03
CA ARG A 247 -3.35 -2.90 -18.56
C ARG A 247 -3.71 -1.45 -18.88
N LEU A 248 -4.94 -1.21 -19.36
CA LEU A 248 -5.43 0.14 -19.61
C LEU A 248 -5.65 0.89 -18.30
N ILE A 249 -6.25 0.25 -17.30
CA ILE A 249 -6.44 0.83 -15.96
C ILE A 249 -5.09 1.21 -15.36
N ASP A 250 -4.14 0.28 -15.35
CA ASP A 250 -2.80 0.48 -14.78
C ASP A 250 -2.06 1.60 -15.51
N SER A 251 -2.08 1.60 -16.85
CA SER A 251 -1.46 2.64 -17.66
C SER A 251 -2.06 4.02 -17.42
N LYS A 252 -3.40 4.14 -17.26
CA LYS A 252 -4.08 5.41 -16.94
C LYS A 252 -3.66 5.92 -15.55
N ILE A 253 -3.60 5.03 -14.56
CA ILE A 253 -3.16 5.37 -13.19
C ILE A 253 -1.69 5.83 -13.17
N LEU A 254 -0.80 5.13 -13.88
CA LEU A 254 0.61 5.52 -14.00
C LEU A 254 0.79 6.81 -14.80
N ALA A 255 -0.03 7.05 -15.82
CA ALA A 255 -0.05 8.32 -16.53
C ALA A 255 -0.42 9.49 -15.61
N TYR A 256 -1.38 9.30 -14.69
CA TYR A 256 -1.69 10.31 -13.67
C TYR A 256 -0.45 10.68 -12.86
N GLU A 257 0.29 9.68 -12.37
CA GLU A 257 1.50 9.89 -11.57
C GLU A 257 2.54 10.76 -12.30
N TYR A 258 2.80 10.49 -13.58
CA TYR A 258 3.72 11.30 -14.37
C TYR A 258 3.18 12.72 -14.61
N ILE A 259 1.88 12.86 -14.88
CA ILE A 259 1.27 14.18 -15.10
C ILE A 259 1.33 15.01 -13.80
N ASP A 260 1.01 14.43 -12.66
CA ASP A 260 1.06 15.06 -11.33
C ASP A 260 2.50 15.54 -11.01
N MET A 261 3.50 14.69 -11.22
CA MET A 261 4.92 15.06 -11.06
C MET A 261 5.32 16.24 -11.98
N VAL A 262 4.92 16.22 -13.25
CA VAL A 262 5.23 17.30 -14.21
C VAL A 262 4.52 18.59 -13.82
N GLN A 263 3.24 18.52 -13.44
CA GLN A 263 2.47 19.69 -13.00
C GLN A 263 3.05 20.31 -11.73
N ALA A 264 3.50 19.50 -10.77
CA ALA A 264 4.22 19.97 -9.59
C ALA A 264 5.51 20.69 -9.99
N ALA A 265 6.29 20.14 -10.92
CA ALA A 265 7.53 20.75 -11.39
C ALA A 265 7.30 22.07 -12.15
N GLU A 266 6.26 22.16 -12.97
CA GLU A 266 5.91 23.38 -13.73
C GLU A 266 5.35 24.50 -12.84
N SER A 267 4.58 24.13 -11.81
CA SER A 267 3.94 25.09 -10.90
C SER A 267 4.81 25.51 -9.71
N GLY A 268 5.91 24.78 -9.45
CA GLY A 268 6.68 24.90 -8.21
C GLY A 268 5.95 24.34 -6.98
N GLY A 269 4.92 23.52 -7.19
CA GLY A 269 4.15 22.83 -6.16
C GLY A 269 4.76 21.50 -5.73
N GLN A 270 3.96 20.70 -5.01
CA GLN A 270 4.28 19.32 -4.64
C GLN A 270 3.32 18.35 -5.35
N PRO A 271 3.77 17.15 -5.73
CA PRO A 271 2.88 16.12 -6.25
C PRO A 271 1.94 15.62 -5.15
N GLU A 272 0.83 14.98 -5.53
CA GLU A 272 -0.13 14.38 -4.59
C GLU A 272 0.53 13.35 -3.66
N VAL A 273 1.52 12.63 -4.18
CA VAL A 273 2.34 11.69 -3.40
C VAL A 273 3.80 12.10 -3.55
N GLY A 274 4.27 12.89 -2.59
CA GLY A 274 5.64 13.37 -2.50
C GLY A 274 6.49 12.61 -1.47
N PRO A 275 7.60 13.21 -1.04
CA PRO A 275 8.50 12.57 -0.07
C PRO A 275 7.84 12.31 1.29
N GLU A 276 6.95 13.19 1.73
CA GLU A 276 6.28 13.04 3.02
C GLU A 276 5.32 11.84 3.00
N GLU A 277 4.45 11.74 2.00
CA GLU A 277 3.53 10.60 1.85
C GLU A 277 4.32 9.29 1.71
N GLY A 278 5.42 9.30 0.95
CA GLY A 278 6.31 8.14 0.80
C GLY A 278 6.99 7.73 2.10
N ILE A 279 7.46 8.69 2.91
CA ILE A 279 8.03 8.43 4.24
C ILE A 279 6.97 7.84 5.17
N GLN A 280 5.79 8.45 5.25
CA GLN A 280 4.73 7.99 6.15
C GLN A 280 4.22 6.59 5.81
N ALA A 281 4.00 6.30 4.52
CA ALA A 281 3.60 4.97 4.05
C ALA A 281 4.66 3.91 4.40
N LEU A 282 5.93 4.21 4.13
CA LEU A 282 7.02 3.29 4.45
C LEU A 282 7.25 3.18 5.96
N ALA A 283 7.04 4.26 6.73
CA ALA A 283 7.11 4.25 8.18
C ALA A 283 6.07 3.32 8.78
N LEU A 284 4.83 3.31 8.27
CA LEU A 284 3.79 2.43 8.77
C LEU A 284 4.06 0.97 8.42
N ALA A 285 4.59 0.70 7.22
CA ALA A 285 5.06 -0.64 6.85
C ALA A 285 6.20 -1.11 7.75
N TYR A 286 7.21 -0.26 8.01
CA TYR A 286 8.27 -0.57 8.96
C TYR A 286 7.79 -0.67 10.39
N ALA A 287 6.80 0.10 10.82
CA ALA A 287 6.31 0.05 12.18
C ALA A 287 5.74 -1.33 12.54
N LEU A 288 5.20 -2.08 11.58
CA LEU A 288 4.85 -3.49 11.78
C LEU A 288 6.10 -4.32 12.11
N VAL A 289 7.15 -4.18 11.31
CA VAL A 289 8.38 -4.96 11.43
C VAL A 289 9.16 -4.58 12.69
N GLU A 290 9.36 -3.28 12.93
CA GLU A 290 10.09 -2.76 14.08
C GLU A 290 9.35 -3.08 15.39
N SER A 291 8.02 -2.99 15.42
CA SER A 291 7.23 -3.39 16.60
C SER A 291 7.34 -4.89 16.85
N GLY A 292 7.28 -5.71 15.80
CA GLY A 292 7.44 -7.16 15.92
C GLY A 292 8.83 -7.57 16.43
N VAL A 293 9.89 -6.88 16.01
CA VAL A 293 11.25 -7.09 16.55
C VAL A 293 11.34 -6.64 18.01
N LYS A 294 10.75 -5.49 18.36
CA LYS A 294 10.84 -4.91 19.70
C LYS A 294 9.93 -5.60 20.73
N GLY A 295 8.81 -6.18 20.29
CA GLY A 295 7.81 -6.82 21.15
C GLY A 295 6.94 -5.83 21.94
N GLU A 296 6.85 -4.57 21.51
CA GLU A 296 6.06 -3.54 22.19
C GLU A 296 5.46 -2.54 21.19
N SER A 297 4.53 -1.71 21.68
CA SER A 297 3.96 -0.66 20.86
C SER A 297 4.95 0.48 20.67
N ILE A 298 5.09 0.96 19.44
CA ILE A 298 5.99 2.04 19.05
C ILE A 298 5.21 3.16 18.36
N THR A 299 5.74 4.39 18.42
CA THR A 299 5.13 5.50 17.69
C THR A 299 5.54 5.47 16.22
N LEU A 300 4.64 5.90 15.33
CA LEU A 300 4.97 6.00 13.91
C LEU A 300 6.11 7.02 13.68
N GLN A 301 6.07 8.13 14.43
CA GLN A 301 7.05 9.21 14.31
C GLN A 301 8.46 8.74 14.68
N ASP A 302 8.62 7.91 15.72
CA ASP A 302 9.93 7.37 16.08
C ASP A 302 10.51 6.50 14.96
N VAL A 303 9.67 5.74 14.23
CA VAL A 303 10.11 5.00 13.05
C VAL A 303 10.48 5.98 11.94
N ALA A 304 9.59 6.94 11.63
CA ALA A 304 9.75 8.00 10.62
C ALA A 304 11.08 8.75 10.76
N ASP A 305 11.47 9.07 11.98
CA ASP A 305 12.69 9.80 12.33
C ASP A 305 13.92 8.89 12.47
N GLY A 306 13.72 7.57 12.50
CA GLY A 306 14.79 6.58 12.72
C GLY A 306 15.28 6.51 14.16
N LEU A 307 14.43 6.87 15.13
CA LEU A 307 14.64 6.63 16.56
C LEU A 307 14.32 5.17 16.94
N VAL A 308 13.46 4.52 16.15
CA VAL A 308 13.21 3.08 16.18
C VAL A 308 13.55 2.50 14.81
N SER A 309 14.66 1.76 14.73
CA SER A 309 15.24 1.28 13.47
C SER A 309 15.95 -0.07 13.60
N PHE A 310 15.57 -0.93 14.55
CA PHE A 310 16.23 -2.20 14.83
C PHE A 310 16.38 -3.09 13.59
N TYR A 311 15.32 -3.20 12.79
CA TYR A 311 15.36 -3.97 11.54
C TYR A 311 16.10 -3.22 10.43
N GLN A 312 15.95 -1.90 10.38
CA GLN A 312 16.57 -1.04 9.35
C GLN A 312 18.08 -0.82 9.56
N ASP A 313 18.60 -0.90 10.78
CA ASP A 313 20.01 -0.59 11.09
C ASP A 313 20.99 -1.56 10.42
N GLU A 314 20.62 -2.84 10.35
CA GLU A 314 21.41 -3.84 9.64
C GLU A 314 21.43 -3.54 8.13
N ILE A 315 20.28 -3.16 7.56
CA ILE A 315 20.16 -2.77 6.14
C ILE A 315 21.03 -1.54 5.87
N ASN A 316 20.92 -0.50 6.71
CA ASN A 316 21.72 0.72 6.58
C ASN A 316 23.23 0.40 6.60
N THR A 317 23.65 -0.48 7.52
CA THR A 317 25.05 -0.89 7.65
C THR A 317 25.54 -1.66 6.42
N GLN A 318 24.77 -2.64 5.97
CA GLN A 318 25.12 -3.48 4.82
C GLN A 318 25.15 -2.69 3.51
N MET A 319 24.23 -1.74 3.34
CA MET A 319 24.08 -0.95 2.12
C MET A 319 24.86 0.37 2.13
N GLY A 320 25.48 0.74 3.27
CA GLY A 320 26.26 1.97 3.40
C GLY A 320 25.43 3.26 3.33
N ILE A 321 24.20 3.23 3.87
CA ILE A 321 23.25 4.37 3.92
C ILE A 321 23.54 5.26 5.14
#